data_AF-A0A969I2E7-F1
#
_entry.id   AF-A0A969I2E7-F1
#
_cell.length_a   1.000
_cell.length_b   1.000
_cell.length_c   1.000
_cell.angle_alpha   90.00
_cell.angle_beta   90.00
_cell.angle_gamma   90.00
#
_symmetry.space_group_name_H-M   'P 1'
#
loop_
_entity.id
_entity.type
_entity.pdbx_description
1 polymer ?
#
loop_
_entity_poly.entity_id
_entity_poly.type
_entity_poly.pdbx_seq_one_letter_code
_entity_poly.pdbx_strand_id
1 'polypeptide(L)'
;MGDRRREIWGRRRDGGEFPAEVSIAKLATPTGPILAAILRDVSAQKQSELELELERAQLARAQRVAHVGSWEFDLPTATLSWSAELFRICGLRQRRGRP
;
A
#
# COMPACT_ATOMS: atom_id res chain seq x y z
N MET A 1 18.57 -12.61 14.49
CA MET A 1 19.28 -12.30 13.23
C MET A 1 18.22 -12.28 12.13
N GLY A 2 17.91 -11.10 11.59
CA GLY A 2 16.61 -10.76 11.04
C GLY A 2 16.23 -11.44 9.72
N ASP A 3 14.99 -11.90 9.67
CA ASP A 3 14.25 -12.29 8.46
C ASP A 3 14.30 -11.14 7.45
N ARG A 4 15.13 -11.28 6.41
CA ARG A 4 15.17 -10.35 5.28
C ARG A 4 14.14 -10.83 4.27
N ARG A 5 12.91 -10.33 4.38
CA ARG A 5 11.94 -10.44 3.28
C ARG A 5 12.54 -9.80 2.05
N ARG A 6 12.59 -10.56 0.95
CA ARG A 6 12.99 -10.06 -0.35
C ARG A 6 11.85 -10.27 -1.32
N GLU A 7 11.53 -9.24 -2.07
CA GLU A 7 10.68 -9.38 -3.24
C GLU A 7 11.47 -10.08 -4.35
N ILE A 8 10.85 -11.07 -4.95
CA ILE A 8 11.35 -11.84 -6.09
C ILE A 8 10.27 -11.92 -7.15
N TRP A 9 10.67 -12.21 -8.38
CA TRP A 9 9.74 -12.57 -9.44
C TRP A 9 9.65 -14.09 -9.52
N GLY A 10 8.47 -14.61 -9.19
CA GLY A 10 8.14 -16.02 -9.37
C GLY A 10 7.59 -16.25 -10.77
N ARG A 11 7.78 -17.46 -11.29
CA ARG A 11 7.15 -17.89 -12.54
C ARG A 11 6.21 -19.06 -12.26
N ARG A 12 4.95 -18.93 -12.66
CA ARG A 12 3.95 -19.99 -12.55
C ARG A 12 4.21 -21.08 -13.58
N ARG A 13 3.53 -22.22 -13.43
CA ARG A 13 3.63 -23.35 -14.37
C ARG A 13 3.20 -22.99 -15.79
N ASP A 14 2.24 -22.07 -15.93
CA ASP A 14 1.75 -21.55 -17.22
C ASP A 14 2.70 -20.53 -17.88
N GLY A 15 3.80 -20.19 -17.23
CA GLY A 15 4.78 -19.21 -17.73
C GLY A 15 4.52 -17.77 -17.27
N GLY A 16 3.39 -17.47 -16.63
CA GLY A 16 3.09 -16.15 -16.10
C GLY A 16 4.03 -15.76 -14.96
N GLU A 17 4.56 -14.55 -15.01
CA GLU A 17 5.37 -13.99 -13.93
C GLU A 17 4.50 -13.31 -12.88
N PHE A 18 4.88 -13.43 -11.61
CA PHE A 18 4.18 -12.80 -10.51
C PHE A 18 5.16 -12.33 -9.43
N PRO A 19 4.90 -11.16 -8.81
CA PRO A 19 5.67 -10.72 -7.66
C PRO A 19 5.38 -11.66 -6.48
N ALA A 20 6.45 -12.17 -5.87
CA ALA A 20 6.38 -12.98 -4.68
C ALA A 20 7.33 -12.46 -3.61
N GLU A 21 6.90 -12.50 -2.36
CA GLU A 21 7.80 -12.33 -1.22
C GLU A 21 8.36 -13.68 -0.81
N VAL A 22 9.68 -13.73 -0.60
CA VAL A 22 10.35 -14.92 -0.09
C VAL A 22 11.03 -14.64 1.25
N SER A 23 10.80 -15.53 2.20
CA SER A 23 11.54 -15.64 3.46
C SER A 23 12.22 -17.00 3.52
N ILE A 24 13.54 -17.01 3.73
CA ILE A 24 14.35 -18.22 3.79
C ILE A 24 15.02 -18.31 5.15
N ALA A 25 14.82 -19.43 5.84
CA ALA A 25 15.44 -19.73 7.12
C ALA A 25 16.20 -21.06 7.06
N LYS A 26 17.38 -21.10 7.68
CA LYS A 26 18.13 -22.34 7.91
C LYS A 26 17.70 -22.93 9.24
N LEU A 27 17.21 -24.17 9.22
CA LEU A 27 16.76 -24.89 10.40
C LEU A 27 17.71 -26.05 10.68
N ALA A 28 18.16 -26.20 11.92
CA ALA A 28 18.92 -27.36 12.35
C ALA A 28 17.95 -28.48 12.73
N THR A 29 18.08 -29.65 12.11
CA THR A 29 17.33 -30.85 12.48
C THR A 29 18.28 -31.97 12.90
N PRO A 30 17.79 -33.04 13.57
CA PRO A 30 18.62 -34.19 13.95
C PRO A 30 19.27 -34.91 12.76
N THR A 31 18.72 -34.78 11.55
CA THR A 31 19.23 -35.39 10.31
C THR A 31 20.16 -34.48 9.51
N GLY A 32 20.33 -33.21 9.93
CA GLY A 32 21.20 -32.23 9.28
C GLY A 32 20.53 -30.85 9.12
N PRO A 33 21.24 -29.86 8.55
CA PRO A 33 20.65 -28.56 8.27
C PRO A 33 19.70 -28.63 7.06
N ILE A 34 18.50 -28.08 7.20
CA ILE A 34 17.55 -27.86 6.09
C ILE A 34 17.36 -26.37 5.82
N LEU A 35 16.99 -26.03 4.60
CA LEU A 35 16.51 -24.68 4.25
C LEU A 35 14.99 -24.74 4.11
N ALA A 36 14.30 -23.91 4.89
CA ALA A 36 12.88 -23.66 4.73
C ALA A 36 12.69 -22.33 3.98
N ALA A 37 11.89 -22.35 2.93
CA ALA A 37 11.50 -21.15 2.20
C ALA A 37 9.97 -21.02 2.21
N ILE A 38 9.47 -19.83 2.52
CA ILE A 38 8.06 -19.48 2.39
C ILE A 38 7.97 -18.49 1.24
N LEU A 39 7.16 -18.82 0.23
CA LEU A 39 6.82 -17.92 -0.87
C LEU A 39 5.39 -17.45 -0.69
N ARG A 40 5.18 -16.14 -0.75
CA ARG A 40 3.87 -15.51 -0.75
C ARG A 40 3.69 -14.76 -2.07
N ASP A 41 2.71 -15.18 -2.86
CA ASP A 41 2.26 -14.41 -4.01
C ASP A 41 1.59 -13.11 -3.52
N VAL A 42 2.12 -11.96 -3.94
CA VAL A 42 1.63 -10.63 -3.53
C VAL A 42 0.93 -9.89 -4.68
N SER A 43 0.63 -10.58 -5.79
CA SER A 43 -0.01 -9.96 -6.96
C SER A 43 -1.35 -9.30 -6.61
N ALA A 44 -2.20 -10.01 -5.87
CA ALA A 44 -3.52 -9.49 -5.49
C ALA A 44 -3.44 -8.26 -4.58
N GLN A 45 -2.48 -8.25 -3.65
CA GLN A 45 -2.26 -7.11 -2.77
C GLN A 45 -1.82 -5.89 -3.58
N LYS A 46 -0.81 -6.06 -4.45
CA LYS A 46 -0.31 -4.98 -5.30
C LYS A 46 -1.37 -4.43 -6.25
N GLN A 47 -2.21 -5.31 -6.80
CA GLN A 47 -3.30 -4.90 -7.69
C GLN A 47 -4.33 -4.03 -6.94
N SER A 48 -4.72 -4.42 -5.73
CA SER A 48 -5.64 -3.63 -4.90
C SER A 48 -5.04 -2.28 -4.48
N GLU A 49 -3.74 -2.24 -4.17
CA GLU A 49 -3.03 -0.99 -3.85
C GLU A 49 -3.03 -0.03 -5.06
N LEU A 50 -2.76 -0.55 -6.26
CA LEU A 50 -2.78 0.24 -7.50
C LEU A 50 -4.18 0.76 -7.84
N GLU A 51 -5.22 -0.07 -7.68
CA GLU A 51 -6.61 0.33 -7.89
C GLU A 51 -7.02 1.45 -6.92
N LEU A 52 -6.68 1.32 -5.64
CA LEU A 52 -6.94 2.34 -4.64
C LEU A 52 -6.20 3.66 -4.95
N GLU A 53 -4.95 3.58 -5.41
CA GLU A 53 -4.18 4.75 -5.81
C GLU A 53 -4.81 5.46 -7.02
N LEU A 54 -5.27 4.68 -8.00
CA LEU A 54 -5.93 5.20 -9.19
C LEU A 54 -7.26 5.89 -8.83
N GLU A 55 -8.10 5.27 -8.01
CA GLU A 55 -9.37 5.86 -7.55
C GLU A 55 -9.13 7.16 -6.79
N ARG A 56 -8.13 7.19 -5.89
CA ARG A 56 -7.76 8.40 -5.15
C ARG A 56 -7.30 9.52 -6.09
N ALA A 57 -6.50 9.20 -7.11
CA ALA A 57 -6.05 10.16 -8.10
C ALA A 57 -7.22 10.71 -8.94
N GLN A 58 -8.16 9.85 -9.32
CA GLN A 58 -9.38 10.25 -10.04
C GLN A 58 -10.28 11.15 -9.20
N LEU A 59 -10.54 10.79 -7.94
CA LEU A 59 -11.32 11.61 -7.01
C LEU A 59 -10.68 12.98 -6.80
N ALA A 60 -9.37 13.01 -6.55
CA ALA A 60 -8.63 14.27 -6.40
C ALA A 60 -8.74 15.14 -7.66
N ARG A 61 -8.68 14.53 -8.86
CA ARG A 61 -8.87 15.26 -10.12
C ARG A 61 -10.30 15.80 -10.26
N ALA A 62 -11.31 15.01 -9.93
CA ALA A 62 -12.70 15.43 -10.00
C ALA A 62 -12.98 16.62 -9.06
N GLN A 63 -12.52 16.52 -7.81
CA GLN A 63 -12.59 17.61 -6.82
C GLN A 63 -11.96 18.90 -7.34
N ARG A 64 -10.76 18.81 -7.94
CA ARG A 64 -10.07 19.95 -8.55
C ARG A 64 -10.86 20.62 -9.67
N VAL A 65 -11.35 19.83 -10.63
CA VAL A 65 -12.05 20.37 -11.80
C VAL A 65 -13.36 21.03 -11.39
N ALA A 66 -14.08 20.41 -10.45
CA ALA A 66 -15.34 20.92 -9.93
C ALA A 66 -15.18 22.01 -8.87
N HIS A 67 -13.94 22.33 -8.43
CA HIS A 67 -13.65 23.25 -7.33
C HIS A 67 -14.46 22.91 -6.07
N VAL A 68 -14.51 21.62 -5.71
CA VAL A 68 -15.24 21.11 -4.55
C VAL A 68 -14.28 20.37 -3.62
N GLY A 69 -14.27 20.76 -2.35
CA GLY A 69 -13.50 20.12 -1.29
C GLY A 69 -14.39 19.36 -0.32
N SER A 70 -13.87 18.26 0.24
CA SER A 70 -14.49 17.55 1.36
C SER A 70 -13.75 17.79 2.68
N TRP A 71 -14.49 17.61 3.78
CA TRP A 71 -13.97 17.53 5.14
C TRP A 71 -14.62 16.35 5.85
N GLU A 72 -13.88 15.71 6.75
CA GLU A 72 -14.37 14.59 7.56
C GLU A 72 -13.94 14.81 9.01
N PHE A 73 -14.86 14.55 9.93
CA PHE A 73 -14.60 14.65 11.36
C PHE A 73 -14.80 13.30 12.03
N ASP A 74 -13.71 12.75 12.55
CA ASP A 74 -13.69 11.52 13.33
C ASP A 74 -13.95 11.87 14.81
N LEU A 75 -15.12 11.46 15.32
CA LEU A 75 -15.57 11.74 16.69
C LEU A 75 -14.70 11.04 17.76
N PRO A 76 -14.38 9.73 17.66
CA PRO A 76 -13.54 9.05 18.66
C PRO A 76 -12.15 9.66 18.85
N THR A 77 -11.52 10.12 17.76
CA THR A 77 -10.16 10.67 17.78
C THR A 77 -10.11 12.19 17.76
N ALA A 78 -11.28 12.85 17.70
CA ALA A 78 -11.42 14.29 17.49
C ALA A 78 -10.55 14.83 16.33
N THR A 79 -10.44 14.05 15.26
CA THR A 79 -9.58 14.40 14.12
C THR A 79 -10.41 14.99 12.98
N LEU A 80 -10.09 16.23 12.60
CA LEU A 80 -10.61 16.88 11.40
C LEU A 80 -9.63 16.70 10.24
N SER A 81 -10.13 16.13 9.15
CA SER A 81 -9.37 15.93 7.92
C SER A 81 -9.99 16.74 6.79
N TRP A 82 -9.16 17.48 6.06
CA TRP A 82 -9.59 18.23 4.88
C TRP A 82 -8.97 17.65 3.62
N SER A 83 -9.76 17.59 2.54
CA SER A 83 -9.26 17.27 1.21
C SER A 83 -8.21 18.30 0.74
N ALA A 84 -7.29 17.87 -0.12
CA ALA A 84 -6.29 18.75 -0.72
C ALA A 84 -6.91 19.90 -1.55
N GLU A 85 -8.14 19.73 -2.03
CA GLU A 85 -8.88 20.79 -2.72
C GLU A 85 -9.44 21.82 -1.75
N LEU A 86 -10.00 21.39 -0.60
CA LEU A 86 -10.52 22.32 0.40
C LEU A 86 -9.44 23.27 0.94
N PHE A 87 -8.22 22.75 1.19
CA PHE A 87 -7.07 23.62 1.51
C PHE A 87 -6.83 24.67 0.43
N ARG A 88 -6.91 24.30 -0.85
CA ARG A 88 -6.66 25.21 -1.98
C ARG A 88 -7.77 26.25 -2.14
N ILE A 89 -9.03 25.85 -1.99
CA ILE A 89 -10.19 26.77 -2.00
C ILE A 89 -10.04 27.82 -0.89
N CYS A 90 -9.61 27.40 0.31
CA CYS A 90 -9.39 28.31 1.43
C CYS A 90 -8.06 29.10 1.36
N GLY A 91 -7.24 28.91 0.31
CA GLY A 91 -5.94 29.56 0.19
C GLY A 91 -4.89 29.10 1.21
N LEU A 92 -5.09 27.95 1.84
CA LEU A 92 -4.22 27.39 2.86
C LEU A 92 -3.20 26.41 2.27
N ARG A 93 -2.01 26.37 2.87
CA ARG A 93 -0.98 25.39 2.51
C ARG A 93 -1.18 24.12 3.31
N GLN A 94 -1.38 22.98 2.63
CA GLN A 94 -1.53 21.69 3.29
C GLN A 94 -0.26 21.32 4.07
N ARG A 95 -0.32 21.32 5.41
CA ARG A 95 0.72 20.76 6.29
C ARG A 95 0.10 19.61 7.08
N ARG A 96 0.39 18.37 6.66
CA ARG A 96 0.00 17.14 7.37
C ARG A 96 -1.51 17.02 7.69
N GLY A 97 -2.38 17.12 6.68
CA GLY A 97 -3.75 16.59 6.75
C GLY A 97 -4.72 17.19 7.78
N ARG A 98 -4.32 18.24 8.51
CA ARG A 98 -5.16 18.99 9.46
C ARG A 98 -5.15 20.47 9.08
N PRO A 99 -6.28 21.20 9.24
CA PRO A 99 -6.30 22.65 9.10
C PRO A 99 -5.36 23.33 10.10
#